data_AF-A0AAX2RJ02-F1
#
_entry.id   AF-A0AAX2RJ02-F1
#
_cell.length_a   1.000
_cell.length_b   1.000
_cell.length_c   1.000
_cell.angle_alpha   90.00
_cell.angle_beta   90.00
_cell.angle_gamma   90.00
#
_symmetry.space_group_name_H-M   'P 1'
#
loop_
_entity.id
_entity.type
_entity.pdbx_description
1 polymer ?
#
loop_
_entity_poly.entity_id
_entity_poly.type
_entity_poly.pdbx_seq_one_letter_code
_entity_poly.pdbx_strand_id
1 'polypeptide(L)'
;MNAQFNDTHNGFQYYPTPIDLATRVWKKLNDRHPSRVLEPSAGKGHLLKGMLNPRYDYRKDYFSNIDCCEIDVRHHADLRDLGVKIVGHDFLAMESGACYSAIVGNPPFHNGEKHVLKAWDLLWDGEVVMIVNAETVRNPLNAERRRLVSLIEEYGDVEYVQGAFEVEDAERKTPVDIAIVHLVKRAEVGSFVTMDLLRDMTRDTVDGEQLGSGYSVPHQLALPVSEIENRVSIFNAAVTSARDAIYAQAQASAYAGMLGDSMGARASGTADRDHAPTADYVRRALGSAYGDLKERGWASIVRSADVTSRLSSEALKRVEAEFKLISQLEFTVKNIYSFLIGVCEQQGRIQIDMLCDIFDRITRYHSDNTAYYRGWRSNDKHYRSIGRRIRYTRFVIPGFAVGRGARSPSWEMEQLLADFDKGFALLSGDAAPEVSLVSACNAHWAELKYGARIESSYFDLRFYPGIGTLHFFPRDKQLIDRLNRAVGRQRGWLPAENLKIESAGFWEQFDKAEKLDKEIRRAVAKRYRGCSDEPLRTLGNASWDGYERACAQVDEALQEVHEAHDIQVDFRVASEARKEGQLQAQTQAQTQLPLLIAA
;
A
#
# COMPACT_ATOMS: atom_id res chain seq x y z
N MET A 1 -34.51 8.12 22.64
CA MET A 1 -33.89 8.24 23.97
C MET A 1 -32.48 7.67 23.90
N ASN A 2 -31.51 8.57 24.01
CA ASN A 2 -30.12 8.46 24.45
C ASN A 2 -29.48 7.07 24.57
N ALA A 3 -28.37 6.90 23.86
CA ALA A 3 -27.07 6.69 24.49
C ALA A 3 -25.97 7.21 23.56
N GLN A 4 -25.53 8.45 23.79
CA GLN A 4 -24.23 8.92 23.33
C GLN A 4 -23.18 8.02 23.98
N PHE A 5 -22.40 7.30 23.16
CA PHE A 5 -21.24 6.56 23.65
C PHE A 5 -20.22 7.57 24.18
N ASN A 6 -20.11 7.64 25.51
CA ASN A 6 -19.10 8.41 26.23
C ASN A 6 -17.71 7.84 25.92
N ASP A 7 -16.97 8.53 25.06
CA ASP A 7 -15.58 8.24 24.66
C ASP A 7 -14.55 8.68 25.73
N THR A 8 -14.84 8.40 27.00
CA THR A 8 -14.04 8.85 28.17
C THR A 8 -12.90 7.90 28.56
N HIS A 9 -12.65 6.84 27.76
CA HIS A 9 -11.64 5.81 28.08
C HIS A 9 -10.49 5.68 27.09
N ASN A 10 -10.28 6.64 26.19
CA ASN A 10 -9.13 6.58 25.29
C ASN A 10 -7.96 7.38 25.85
N GLY A 11 -6.89 6.69 26.28
CA GLY A 11 -5.70 7.26 26.92
C GLY A 11 -4.84 8.21 26.07
N PHE A 12 -5.37 8.72 24.95
CA PHE A 12 -4.62 9.50 23.94
C PHE A 12 -5.01 10.98 23.86
N GLN A 13 -5.94 11.49 24.69
CA GLN A 13 -6.37 12.91 24.75
C GLN A 13 -6.43 13.63 23.38
N TYR A 14 -7.54 13.46 22.66
CA TYR A 14 -7.75 14.11 21.36
C TYR A 14 -8.52 15.44 21.52
N TYR A 15 -7.93 16.55 21.07
CA TYR A 15 -8.54 17.88 21.05
C TYR A 15 -8.40 18.50 19.64
N PRO A 16 -9.47 18.53 18.83
CA PRO A 16 -9.39 19.12 17.50
C PRO A 16 -9.17 20.63 17.60
N THR A 17 -8.10 21.12 16.96
CA THR A 17 -7.71 22.53 17.01
C THR A 17 -8.72 23.41 16.25
N PRO A 18 -9.35 24.41 16.89
CA PRO A 18 -10.20 25.36 16.19
C PRO A 18 -9.46 26.10 15.09
N ILE A 19 -10.15 26.44 13.99
CA ILE A 19 -9.50 27.01 12.81
C ILE A 19 -8.77 28.33 13.10
N ASP A 20 -9.35 29.20 13.92
CA ASP A 20 -8.74 30.48 14.30
C ASP A 20 -7.45 30.28 15.11
N LEU A 21 -7.44 29.28 15.98
CA LEU A 21 -6.26 28.89 16.75
C LEU A 21 -5.20 28.28 15.83
N ALA A 22 -5.61 27.42 14.90
CA ALA A 22 -4.70 26.81 13.93
C ALA A 22 -4.04 27.87 13.04
N THR A 23 -4.80 28.82 12.50
CA THR A 23 -4.27 29.94 11.73
C THR A 23 -3.33 30.83 12.55
N ARG A 24 -3.61 31.02 13.85
CA ARG A 24 -2.72 31.76 14.75
C ARG A 24 -1.39 31.05 14.95
N VAL A 25 -1.41 29.73 15.16
CA VAL A 25 -0.19 28.90 15.28
C VAL A 25 0.67 28.98 14.03
N TRP A 26 0.08 28.79 12.84
CA TRP A 26 0.82 28.90 11.58
C TRP A 26 1.35 30.32 11.31
N LYS A 27 0.65 31.35 11.77
CA LYS A 27 1.12 32.74 11.63
C LYS A 27 2.30 33.08 12.53
N LYS A 28 2.57 32.26 13.55
CA LYS A 28 3.62 32.49 14.53
C LYS A 28 5.01 32.05 14.05
N LEU A 29 5.07 31.18 13.04
CA LEU A 29 6.32 30.88 12.34
C LEU A 29 6.91 32.14 11.70
N ASN A 30 8.20 32.35 11.88
CA ASN A 30 8.95 33.40 11.21
C ASN A 30 9.13 33.08 9.72
N ASP A 31 9.50 31.83 9.40
CA ASP A 31 9.52 31.34 8.03
C ASP A 31 8.09 31.05 7.53
N ARG A 32 7.67 31.81 6.51
CA ARG A 32 6.35 31.65 5.87
C ARG A 32 6.31 30.51 4.85
N HIS A 33 7.48 30.01 4.45
CA HIS A 33 7.63 28.95 3.46
C HIS A 33 8.62 27.89 3.94
N PRO A 34 8.35 27.22 5.08
CA PRO A 34 9.22 26.18 5.60
C PRO A 34 9.40 25.05 4.57
N SER A 35 10.65 24.66 4.35
CA SER A 35 11.02 23.65 3.36
C SER A 35 10.42 22.27 3.63
N ARG A 36 10.29 21.87 4.90
CA ARG A 36 9.62 20.62 5.31
C ARG A 36 9.12 20.74 6.74
N VAL A 37 7.87 20.37 6.98
CA VAL A 37 7.21 20.53 8.29
C VAL A 37 6.81 19.17 8.84
N LEU A 38 7.01 18.97 10.14
CA LEU A 38 6.46 17.83 10.88
C LEU A 38 5.31 18.30 11.77
N GLU A 39 4.15 17.66 11.65
CA GLU A 39 3.04 17.75 12.60
C GLU A 39 2.97 16.51 13.48
N PRO A 40 3.44 16.57 14.73
CA PRO A 40 3.28 15.49 15.68
C PRO A 40 1.89 15.50 16.31
N SER A 41 1.34 14.30 16.55
CA SER A 41 -0.02 14.12 17.10
C SER A 41 -1.08 14.82 16.25
N ALA A 42 -1.04 14.58 14.93
CA ALA A 42 -1.85 15.31 13.94
C ALA A 42 -3.37 15.12 14.10
N GLY A 43 -3.78 14.04 14.76
CA GLY A 43 -5.18 13.69 14.90
C GLY A 43 -5.83 13.55 13.53
N LYS A 44 -6.93 14.29 13.29
CA LYS A 44 -7.60 14.35 11.97
C LYS A 44 -7.10 15.50 11.08
N GLY A 45 -5.94 16.08 11.38
CA GLY A 45 -5.34 17.18 10.61
C GLY A 45 -6.03 18.54 10.77
N HIS A 46 -6.69 18.79 11.92
CA HIS A 46 -7.38 20.07 12.16
C HIS A 46 -6.42 21.26 12.21
N LEU A 47 -5.20 21.07 12.74
CA LEU A 47 -4.18 22.11 12.78
C LEU A 47 -3.64 22.41 11.37
N LEU A 48 -3.53 21.40 10.50
CA LEU A 48 -3.12 21.59 9.09
C LEU A 48 -4.09 22.45 8.29
N LYS A 49 -5.39 22.35 8.57
CA LYS A 49 -6.41 23.18 7.91
C LYS A 49 -6.22 24.68 8.15
N GLY A 50 -5.56 25.07 9.25
CA GLY A 50 -5.23 26.47 9.55
C GLY A 50 -4.25 27.12 8.57
N MET A 51 -3.56 26.32 7.75
CA MET A 51 -2.66 26.78 6.70
C MET A 51 -3.40 27.19 5.40
N LEU A 52 -4.62 26.70 5.19
CA LEU A 52 -5.40 26.95 3.98
C LEU A 52 -5.95 28.38 3.97
N ASN A 53 -5.76 29.12 2.87
CA ASN A 53 -6.42 30.39 2.65
C ASN A 53 -7.64 30.19 1.73
N PRO A 54 -8.88 30.34 2.23
CA PRO A 54 -10.09 30.09 1.45
C PRO A 54 -10.23 30.97 0.19
N ARG A 55 -9.46 32.07 0.09
CA ARG A 55 -9.55 33.02 -1.03
C ARG A 55 -8.66 32.69 -2.23
N TYR A 56 -7.70 31.77 -2.14
CA TYR A 56 -6.68 31.59 -3.18
C TYR A 56 -6.30 30.13 -3.54
N ASP A 57 -6.86 29.12 -2.86
CA ASP A 57 -6.28 27.78 -2.85
C ASP A 57 -7.08 26.72 -3.62
N TYR A 58 -6.68 26.48 -4.88
CA TYR A 58 -7.19 25.41 -5.75
C TYR A 58 -6.10 24.42 -6.22
N ARG A 59 -4.93 24.36 -5.57
CA ARG A 59 -3.85 23.42 -5.96
C ARG A 59 -3.83 22.16 -5.09
N LYS A 60 -3.60 21.01 -5.73
CA LYS A 60 -3.56 19.66 -5.13
C LYS A 60 -2.35 19.37 -4.23
N ASP A 61 -1.35 20.25 -4.19
CA ASP A 61 -0.01 19.93 -3.66
C ASP A 61 0.32 20.61 -2.31
N TYR A 62 -0.69 21.15 -1.62
CA TYR A 62 -0.53 22.00 -0.43
C TYR A 62 0.17 21.34 0.76
N PHE A 63 0.03 20.03 0.91
CA PHE A 63 0.61 19.26 2.01
C PHE A 63 1.84 18.45 1.58
N SER A 64 2.38 18.70 0.39
CA SER A 64 3.45 17.88 -0.21
C SER A 64 4.77 17.88 0.59
N ASN A 65 5.02 18.97 1.33
CA ASN A 65 6.15 19.18 2.25
C ASN A 65 5.79 18.98 3.73
N ILE A 66 4.57 18.51 4.03
CA ILE A 66 4.12 18.26 5.40
C ILE A 66 4.09 16.75 5.66
N ASP A 67 4.78 16.36 6.72
CA ASP A 67 4.74 15.02 7.27
C ASP A 67 4.00 15.04 8.61
N CYS A 68 3.30 13.96 8.94
CA CYS A 68 2.56 13.83 10.18
C CYS A 68 2.91 12.54 10.93
N CYS A 69 2.78 12.58 12.25
CA CYS A 69 2.93 11.44 13.13
C CYS A 69 1.67 11.29 13.97
N GLU A 70 1.00 10.14 13.89
CA GLU A 70 -0.27 9.92 14.57
C GLU A 70 -0.36 8.51 15.18
N ILE A 71 -0.55 8.47 16.50
CA ILE A 71 -0.55 7.24 17.29
C ILE A 71 -1.87 6.49 17.18
N ASP A 72 -2.98 7.20 16.98
CA ASP A 72 -4.31 6.61 16.80
C ASP A 72 -4.57 6.32 15.31
N VAL A 73 -4.46 5.03 14.96
CA VAL A 73 -4.67 4.52 13.60
C VAL A 73 -6.04 4.90 13.03
N ARG A 74 -7.04 5.17 13.88
CA ARG A 74 -8.39 5.54 13.44
C ARG A 74 -8.43 6.86 12.67
N HIS A 75 -7.47 7.76 12.90
CA HIS A 75 -7.39 9.04 12.18
C HIS A 75 -6.55 8.97 10.88
N HIS A 76 -5.91 7.84 10.60
CA HIS A 76 -5.04 7.71 9.43
C HIS A 76 -5.81 7.81 8.11
N ALA A 77 -7.08 7.39 8.09
CA ALA A 77 -7.94 7.55 6.91
C ALA A 77 -8.16 9.03 6.59
N ASP A 78 -8.53 9.83 7.59
CA ASP A 78 -8.76 11.28 7.44
C ASP A 78 -7.50 12.01 6.96
N LEU A 79 -6.32 11.65 7.50
CA LEU A 79 -5.03 12.23 7.10
C LEU A 79 -4.62 11.85 5.66
N ARG A 80 -4.91 10.63 5.23
CA ARG A 80 -4.68 10.19 3.84
C ARG A 80 -5.61 10.89 2.86
N ASP A 81 -6.87 11.11 3.24
CA ASP A 81 -7.85 11.86 2.45
C ASP A 81 -7.45 13.34 2.30
N LEU A 82 -6.80 13.92 3.32
CA LEU A 82 -6.18 15.25 3.26
C LEU A 82 -4.94 15.31 2.35
N GLY A 83 -4.35 14.17 1.97
CA GLY A 83 -3.16 14.09 1.11
C GLY A 83 -1.83 14.33 1.84
N VAL A 84 -1.80 14.16 3.17
CA VAL A 84 -0.62 14.37 4.03
C VAL A 84 0.14 13.04 4.20
N LYS A 85 1.47 13.09 4.27
CA LYS A 85 2.30 11.89 4.46
C LYS A 85 2.38 11.51 5.93
N ILE A 86 2.08 10.26 6.28
CA ILE A 86 2.23 9.74 7.65
C ILE A 86 3.60 9.07 7.77
N VAL A 87 4.51 9.66 8.56
CA VAL A 87 5.92 9.20 8.67
C VAL A 87 6.17 8.32 9.91
N GLY A 88 5.27 8.33 10.89
CA GLY A 88 5.40 7.56 12.12
C GLY A 88 4.10 7.44 12.91
N HIS A 89 4.12 6.58 13.93
CA HIS A 89 3.00 6.39 14.86
C HIS A 89 3.24 7.08 16.21
N ASP A 90 4.41 6.88 16.83
CA ASP A 90 4.75 7.49 18.12
C ASP A 90 5.83 8.55 17.93
N PHE A 91 5.47 9.82 18.14
CA PHE A 91 6.38 10.94 18.00
C PHE A 91 7.51 10.92 19.04
N LEU A 92 7.25 10.46 20.26
CA LEU A 92 8.27 10.40 21.31
C LEU A 92 9.35 9.35 21.00
N ALA A 93 8.98 8.32 20.23
CA ALA A 93 9.88 7.26 19.77
C ALA A 93 10.70 7.63 18.52
N MET A 94 10.39 8.73 17.82
CA MET A 94 11.13 9.12 16.61
C MET A 94 12.61 9.39 16.89
N GLU A 95 13.52 8.82 16.12
CA GLU A 95 14.96 8.94 16.37
C GLU A 95 15.62 10.10 15.61
N SER A 96 15.03 10.53 14.48
CA SER A 96 15.61 11.56 13.60
C SER A 96 14.58 12.54 13.06
N GLY A 97 14.95 13.82 13.05
CA GLY A 97 14.16 14.91 12.45
C GLY A 97 15.00 16.10 12.02
N ALA A 98 16.30 15.89 11.81
CA ALA A 98 17.22 16.92 11.33
C ALA A 98 16.86 17.45 9.93
N CYS A 99 16.00 16.76 9.19
CA CYS A 99 15.52 17.18 7.87
C CYS A 99 14.36 18.18 7.91
N TYR A 100 13.74 18.41 9.07
CA TYR A 100 12.63 19.36 9.20
C TYR A 100 13.16 20.77 9.43
N SER A 101 12.49 21.76 8.84
CA SER A 101 12.72 23.19 9.10
C SER A 101 11.70 23.79 10.05
N ALA A 102 10.56 23.11 10.25
CA ALA A 102 9.63 23.45 11.30
C ALA A 102 8.95 22.19 11.91
N ILE A 103 8.64 22.25 13.19
CA ILE A 103 7.78 21.27 13.89
C ILE A 103 6.61 22.03 14.49
N VAL A 104 5.38 21.73 14.05
CA VAL A 104 4.17 22.46 14.46
C VAL A 104 3.16 21.47 14.99
N GLY A 105 2.71 21.58 16.25
CA GLY A 105 1.87 20.52 16.83
C GLY A 105 0.92 20.97 17.94
N ASN A 106 -0.14 20.17 18.13
CA ASN A 106 -1.05 20.24 19.27
C ASN A 106 -1.01 18.90 20.04
N PRO A 107 0.04 18.65 20.84
CA PRO A 107 0.20 17.39 21.57
C PRO A 107 -0.84 17.21 22.68
N PRO A 108 -1.02 15.98 23.18
CA PRO A 108 -1.80 15.71 24.39
C PRO A 108 -1.35 16.56 25.59
N PHE A 109 -2.28 17.26 26.23
CA PHE A 109 -1.94 18.23 27.30
C PHE A 109 -1.22 17.60 28.51
N HIS A 110 -1.48 16.32 28.82
CA HIS A 110 -0.84 15.66 29.95
C HIS A 110 0.67 15.43 29.79
N ASN A 111 1.19 15.47 28.55
CA ASN A 111 2.61 15.26 28.23
C ASN A 111 3.16 16.35 27.29
N GLY A 112 2.56 17.56 27.30
CA GLY A 112 2.92 18.64 26.39
C GLY A 112 4.40 19.03 26.48
N GLU A 113 4.96 19.10 27.69
CA GLU A 113 6.37 19.43 27.92
C GLU A 113 7.32 18.44 27.24
N LYS A 114 6.99 17.14 27.27
CA LYS A 114 7.82 16.08 26.67
C LYS A 114 7.85 16.19 25.15
N HIS A 115 6.73 16.58 24.55
CA HIS A 115 6.65 16.78 23.10
C HIS A 115 7.46 17.99 22.65
N VAL A 116 7.40 19.11 23.39
CA VAL A 116 8.21 20.29 23.06
C VAL A 116 9.70 20.00 23.21
N LEU A 117 10.12 19.35 24.31
CA LEU A 117 11.51 18.96 24.51
C LEU A 117 11.99 17.97 23.43
N LYS A 118 11.15 16.98 23.09
CA LYS A 118 11.45 16.04 22.01
C LYS A 118 11.62 16.75 20.68
N ALA A 119 10.73 17.68 20.33
CA ALA A 119 10.83 18.47 19.11
C ALA A 119 12.12 19.30 19.07
N TRP A 120 12.48 19.93 20.19
CA TRP A 120 13.73 20.68 20.33
C TRP A 120 14.98 19.80 20.15
N ASP A 121 14.98 18.60 20.74
CA ASP A 121 16.10 17.67 20.65
C ASP A 121 16.21 17.02 19.25
N LEU A 122 15.08 16.80 18.57
CA LEU A 122 14.98 16.20 17.24
C LEU A 122 15.40 17.17 16.11
N LEU A 123 15.14 18.47 16.30
CA LEU A 123 15.40 19.53 15.32
C LEU A 123 16.88 19.93 15.30
N TRP A 124 17.46 20.08 14.11
CA TRP A 124 18.84 20.55 13.96
C TRP A 124 18.92 22.08 13.77
N ASP A 125 18.19 22.62 12.80
CA ASP A 125 18.04 24.05 12.51
C ASP A 125 16.60 24.30 12.02
N GLY A 126 15.87 25.20 12.66
CA GLY A 126 14.47 25.47 12.34
C GLY A 126 13.66 26.04 13.49
N GLU A 127 12.33 25.91 13.39
CA GLU A 127 11.37 26.47 14.35
C GLU A 127 10.48 25.38 14.97
N VAL A 128 10.15 25.52 16.25
CA VAL A 128 9.17 24.68 16.94
C VAL A 128 8.02 25.56 17.39
N VAL A 129 6.78 25.25 16.98
CA VAL A 129 5.57 25.91 17.47
C VAL A 129 4.62 24.86 18.02
N MET A 130 4.36 24.88 19.33
CA MET A 130 3.49 23.90 19.96
C MET A 130 2.47 24.52 20.90
N ILE A 131 1.27 23.93 20.90
CA ILE A 131 0.22 24.25 21.85
C ILE A 131 0.40 23.37 23.09
N VAL A 132 0.52 23.99 24.27
CA VAL A 132 0.58 23.29 25.55
C VAL A 132 -0.40 23.92 26.53
N ASN A 133 -0.72 23.22 27.62
CA ASN A 133 -1.49 23.81 28.72
C ASN A 133 -0.70 24.98 29.33
N ALA A 134 -1.34 26.13 29.55
CA ALA A 134 -0.70 27.30 30.13
C ALA A 134 -0.10 27.02 31.52
N GLU A 135 -0.69 26.11 32.29
CA GLU A 135 -0.19 25.71 33.60
C GLU A 135 1.17 25.00 33.55
N THR A 136 1.49 24.35 32.42
CA THR A 136 2.80 23.72 32.17
C THR A 136 3.92 24.75 32.15
N VAL A 137 3.64 25.98 31.71
CA VAL A 137 4.60 27.10 31.67
C VAL A 137 4.50 27.97 32.94
N ARG A 138 3.28 28.28 33.41
CA ARG A 138 3.05 29.12 34.59
C ARG A 138 3.51 28.48 35.90
N ASN A 139 3.51 27.14 35.98
CA ASN A 139 3.86 26.40 37.20
C ASN A 139 4.85 25.25 36.90
N PRO A 140 6.17 25.56 36.78
CA PRO A 140 7.19 24.58 36.43
C PRO A 140 7.60 23.72 37.63
N LEU A 141 6.74 22.76 37.99
CA LEU A 141 6.87 21.91 39.17
C LEU A 141 7.97 20.83 39.08
N ASN A 142 8.35 20.43 37.86
CA ASN A 142 9.30 19.34 37.61
C ASN A 142 10.53 19.81 36.79
N ALA A 143 11.54 18.95 36.65
CA ALA A 143 12.77 19.30 35.92
C ALA A 143 12.53 19.57 34.43
N GLU A 144 11.61 18.82 33.80
CA GLU A 144 11.27 18.95 32.38
C GLU A 144 10.60 20.31 32.08
N ARG A 145 9.63 20.74 32.90
CA ARG A 145 8.97 22.05 32.78
C ARG A 145 9.92 23.20 33.06
N ARG A 146 10.83 23.05 34.04
CA ARG A 146 11.89 24.04 34.26
C ARG A 146 12.80 24.17 33.04
N ARG A 147 13.21 23.05 32.43
CA ARG A 147 13.98 23.05 31.16
C ARG A 147 13.20 23.75 30.05
N LEU A 148 11.90 23.46 29.91
CA LEU A 148 11.04 24.11 28.92
C LEU A 148 11.00 25.64 29.11
N VAL A 149 10.79 26.12 30.34
CA VAL A 149 10.77 27.56 30.63
C VAL A 149 12.11 28.21 30.28
N SER A 150 13.24 27.59 30.66
CA SER A 150 14.56 28.10 30.29
C SER A 150 14.77 28.15 28.76
N LEU A 151 14.31 27.14 28.02
CA LEU A 151 14.37 27.16 26.56
C LEU A 151 13.54 28.28 25.94
N ILE A 152 12.36 28.57 26.50
CA ILE A 152 11.51 29.67 26.05
C ILE A 152 12.20 31.01 26.29
N GLU A 153 12.81 31.20 27.46
CA GLU A 153 13.52 32.44 27.80
C GLU A 153 14.75 32.69 26.90
N GLU A 154 15.45 31.63 26.51
CA GLU A 154 16.72 31.71 25.78
C GLU A 154 16.53 31.71 24.24
N TYR A 155 15.57 30.95 23.72
CA TYR A 155 15.45 30.66 22.28
C TYR A 155 14.09 31.02 21.67
N GLY A 156 13.18 31.67 22.39
CA GLY A 156 11.82 31.83 21.88
C GLY A 156 10.92 32.79 22.63
N ASP A 157 9.62 32.54 22.49
CA ASP A 157 8.55 33.30 23.13
C ASP A 157 7.31 32.44 23.41
N VAL A 158 6.43 32.93 24.28
CA VAL A 158 5.17 32.26 24.62
C VAL A 158 3.99 33.23 24.54
N GLU A 159 2.90 32.79 23.93
CA GLU A 159 1.62 33.52 23.90
C GLU A 159 0.55 32.74 24.66
N TYR A 160 -0.14 33.41 25.59
CA TYR A 160 -1.23 32.81 26.36
C TYR A 160 -2.58 33.14 25.72
N VAL A 161 -3.43 32.13 25.54
CA VAL A 161 -4.79 32.27 25.00
C VAL A 161 -5.78 31.65 25.99
N GLN A 162 -6.73 32.47 26.45
CA GLN A 162 -7.81 32.04 27.36
C GLN A 162 -9.00 31.50 26.56
N GLY A 163 -9.67 30.46 27.07
CA GLY A 163 -10.89 29.91 26.48
C GLY A 163 -10.74 29.40 25.04
N ALA A 164 -9.52 28.98 24.65
CA ALA A 164 -9.20 28.69 23.24
C ALA A 164 -10.01 27.53 22.62
N PHE A 165 -10.59 26.66 23.46
CA PHE A 165 -11.45 25.54 23.06
C PHE A 165 -12.92 25.75 23.47
N GLU A 166 -13.33 26.96 23.87
CA GLU A 166 -14.71 27.30 24.28
C GLU A 166 -15.56 27.87 23.12
N VAL A 167 -15.18 27.60 21.88
CA VAL A 167 -15.91 28.07 20.68
C VAL A 167 -17.20 27.26 20.48
N GLU A 168 -18.27 27.87 19.94
CA GLU A 168 -19.55 27.17 19.71
C GLU A 168 -19.39 25.89 18.85
N ASP A 169 -18.46 25.91 17.89
CA ASP A 169 -18.18 24.85 16.92
C ASP A 169 -17.08 23.85 17.35
N ALA A 170 -16.53 23.93 18.56
CA ALA A 170 -15.50 22.99 19.01
C ALA A 170 -16.11 21.61 19.35
N GLU A 171 -15.65 20.53 18.72
CA GLU A 171 -16.15 19.16 18.98
C GLU A 171 -15.99 18.73 20.45
N ARG A 172 -15.02 19.31 21.18
CA ARG A 172 -14.80 19.11 22.63
C ARG A 172 -14.52 20.46 23.29
N LYS A 173 -15.45 20.92 24.12
CA LYS A 173 -15.29 22.14 24.92
C LYS A 173 -14.54 21.82 26.20
N THR A 174 -13.40 22.48 26.42
CA THR A 174 -12.64 22.36 27.67
C THR A 174 -12.22 23.74 28.17
N PRO A 175 -12.53 24.10 29.43
CA PRO A 175 -12.14 25.38 30.02
C PRO A 175 -10.67 25.33 30.43
N VAL A 176 -9.77 25.39 29.44
CA VAL A 176 -8.31 25.31 29.66
C VAL A 176 -7.64 26.49 28.99
N ASP A 177 -6.86 27.23 29.77
CA ASP A 177 -5.93 28.23 29.26
C ASP A 177 -4.78 27.52 28.55
N ILE A 178 -4.45 27.96 27.34
CA ILE A 178 -3.32 27.40 26.58
C ILE A 178 -2.18 28.39 26.44
N ALA A 179 -0.99 27.84 26.20
CA ALA A 179 0.20 28.56 25.81
C ALA A 179 0.65 28.07 24.43
N ILE A 180 0.83 29.00 23.48
CA ILE A 180 1.50 28.75 22.20
C ILE A 180 2.97 29.06 22.41
N VAL A 181 3.77 28.01 22.49
CA VAL A 181 5.23 28.07 22.66
C VAL A 181 5.86 28.13 21.27
N HIS A 182 6.72 29.11 21.04
CA HIS A 182 7.49 29.26 19.82
C HIS A 182 8.98 29.31 20.15
N LEU A 183 9.77 28.40 19.56
CA LEU A 183 11.21 28.31 19.77
C LEU A 183 11.92 28.35 18.42
N VAL A 184 13.03 29.08 18.33
CA VAL A 184 13.85 29.18 17.12
C VAL A 184 15.22 28.59 17.43
N LYS A 185 15.54 27.47 16.78
CA LYS A 185 16.84 26.81 16.88
C LYS A 185 17.67 27.19 15.67
N ARG A 186 18.75 27.94 15.89
CA ARG A 186 19.72 28.26 14.84
C ARG A 186 20.96 27.40 15.03
N ALA A 187 21.31 26.62 14.02
CA ALA A 187 22.59 25.93 14.02
C ALA A 187 23.71 26.98 13.81
N GLU A 188 24.52 27.22 14.83
CA GLU A 188 25.75 27.99 14.67
C GLU A 188 26.78 27.16 13.91
N VAL A 189 26.80 27.30 12.58
CA VAL A 189 27.84 26.68 11.72
C VAL A 189 29.25 27.14 12.16
N GLY A 190 29.37 28.28 12.86
CA GLY A 190 30.62 28.89 13.30
C GLY A 190 31.15 28.53 14.70
N SER A 191 30.35 27.99 15.64
CA SER A 191 30.85 27.65 17.00
C SER A 191 31.39 26.24 17.12
N PHE A 192 31.04 25.34 16.19
CA PHE A 192 31.77 24.09 15.97
C PHE A 192 33.20 24.34 15.43
N VAL A 193 33.41 25.50 14.79
CA VAL A 193 34.67 25.87 14.13
C VAL A 193 35.72 26.41 15.11
N THR A 194 35.35 26.85 16.32
CA THR A 194 36.28 27.60 17.19
C THR A 194 36.79 26.83 18.42
N MET A 195 36.11 25.78 18.88
CA MET A 195 36.47 25.11 20.14
C MET A 195 37.38 23.88 20.01
N ASP A 196 37.39 23.19 18.87
CA ASP A 196 38.30 22.04 18.64
C ASP A 196 39.64 22.46 18.00
N LEU A 197 39.68 23.62 17.33
CA LEU A 197 40.86 24.14 16.63
C LEU A 197 41.98 24.66 17.55
N LEU A 198 41.70 24.92 18.83
CA LEU A 198 42.71 25.38 19.79
C LEU A 198 43.51 24.24 20.44
N ARG A 199 43.14 22.97 20.21
CA ARG A 199 43.78 21.83 20.90
C ARG A 199 44.90 21.14 20.11
N ASP A 200 44.87 21.13 18.78
CA ASP A 200 45.82 20.32 17.99
C ASP A 200 46.61 21.11 16.94
N MET A 201 47.19 22.24 17.33
CA MET A 201 48.17 22.94 16.50
C MET A 201 49.54 22.23 16.56
N THR A 202 49.75 21.26 15.67
CA THR A 202 51.08 20.75 15.29
C THR A 202 51.25 20.83 13.78
N ARG A 203 52.46 21.17 13.31
CA ARG A 203 52.77 21.44 11.89
C ARG A 203 52.52 20.22 10.99
N ASP A 204 51.87 20.46 9.85
CA ASP A 204 51.60 19.47 8.80
C ASP A 204 52.87 18.95 8.12
N THR A 205 53.02 17.62 8.14
CA THR A 205 53.67 16.83 7.09
C THR A 205 52.83 15.58 6.89
N VAL A 206 51.87 15.60 5.97
CA VAL A 206 51.04 14.42 5.67
C VAL A 206 51.11 14.12 4.17
N ASP A 207 51.68 12.97 3.83
CA ASP A 207 51.69 12.39 2.48
C ASP A 207 50.37 11.62 2.20
N GLY A 208 49.97 11.57 0.93
CA GLY A 208 48.68 11.03 0.47
C GLY A 208 48.37 9.57 0.84
N GLU A 209 49.37 8.76 1.19
CA GLU A 209 49.16 7.37 1.65
C GLU A 209 48.69 7.27 3.11
N GLN A 210 48.90 8.28 3.96
CA GLN A 210 48.46 8.26 5.37
C GLN A 210 46.98 8.63 5.55
N LEU A 211 46.39 9.38 4.61
CA LEU A 211 44.98 9.81 4.64
C LEU A 211 43.99 8.63 4.52
N GLY A 212 44.39 7.52 3.87
CA GLY A 212 43.59 6.31 3.74
C GLY A 212 43.69 5.34 4.92
N SER A 213 44.61 5.54 5.86
CA SER A 213 44.95 4.56 6.91
C SER A 213 43.93 4.45 8.06
N GLY A 214 42.96 5.37 8.13
CA GLY A 214 41.86 5.34 9.11
C GLY A 214 40.61 4.59 8.65
N TYR A 215 40.55 4.14 7.39
CA TYR A 215 39.40 3.40 6.87
C TYR A 215 39.45 1.94 7.34
N SER A 216 38.79 1.64 8.45
CA SER A 216 38.46 0.26 8.83
C SER A 216 37.10 -0.11 8.26
N VAL A 217 36.99 -1.28 7.61
CA VAL A 217 35.68 -1.90 7.38
C VAL A 217 35.06 -2.10 8.76
N PRO A 218 33.83 -1.60 9.03
CA PRO A 218 33.20 -1.75 10.33
C PRO A 218 33.22 -3.21 10.76
N HIS A 219 33.99 -3.54 11.80
CA HIS A 219 33.99 -4.87 12.39
C HIS A 219 32.61 -5.11 12.97
N GLN A 220 31.98 -6.20 12.53
CA GLN A 220 30.63 -6.61 12.88
C GLN A 220 30.36 -6.37 14.37
N LEU A 221 29.49 -5.41 14.68
CA LEU A 221 28.89 -5.26 16.01
C LEU A 221 28.40 -6.64 16.45
N ALA A 222 28.60 -6.99 17.73
CA ALA A 222 27.93 -8.14 18.31
C ALA A 222 26.41 -7.94 18.14
N LEU A 223 25.84 -8.72 17.23
CA LEU A 223 24.51 -8.55 16.70
C LEU A 223 23.45 -9.10 17.68
N PRO A 224 22.31 -8.39 17.90
CA PRO A 224 21.13 -8.93 18.58
C PRO A 224 20.62 -10.27 18.00
N VAL A 225 19.72 -10.91 18.75
CA VAL A 225 19.28 -12.31 18.60
C VAL A 225 18.42 -12.57 17.34
N SER A 226 18.00 -11.54 16.57
CA SER A 226 17.18 -11.70 15.35
C SER A 226 17.66 -10.93 14.10
N GLU A 227 17.39 -11.47 12.91
CA GLU A 227 17.80 -10.88 11.62
C GLU A 227 17.21 -9.47 11.38
N ILE A 228 15.99 -9.21 11.85
CA ILE A 228 15.32 -7.91 11.71
C ILE A 228 16.01 -6.84 12.56
N GLU A 229 16.32 -7.16 13.82
CA GLU A 229 17.04 -6.25 14.71
C GLU A 229 18.43 -5.92 14.16
N ASN A 230 19.09 -6.90 13.53
CA ASN A 230 20.38 -6.70 12.87
C ASN A 230 20.27 -5.75 11.69
N ARG A 231 19.23 -5.89 10.86
CA ARG A 231 18.98 -4.99 9.72
C ARG A 231 18.68 -3.56 10.19
N VAL A 232 17.88 -3.40 11.24
CA VAL A 232 17.62 -2.07 11.84
C VAL A 232 18.89 -1.47 12.43
N SER A 233 19.72 -2.28 13.08
CA SER A 233 21.01 -1.83 13.63
C SER A 233 21.98 -1.36 12.53
N ILE A 234 22.07 -2.11 11.43
CA ILE A 234 22.87 -1.72 10.25
C ILE A 234 22.32 -0.43 9.62
N PHE A 235 21.00 -0.31 9.51
CA PHE A 235 20.35 0.90 9.00
C PHE A 235 20.68 2.12 9.88
N ASN A 236 20.52 2.00 11.20
CA ASN A 236 20.81 3.09 12.14
C ASN A 236 22.30 3.48 12.12
N ALA A 237 23.20 2.50 12.03
CA ALA A 237 24.64 2.77 11.85
C ALA A 237 24.91 3.51 10.53
N ALA A 238 24.30 3.07 9.42
CA ALA A 238 24.46 3.71 8.12
C ALA A 238 23.90 5.15 8.11
N VAL A 239 22.76 5.40 8.75
CA VAL A 239 22.18 6.75 8.90
C VAL A 239 23.12 7.65 9.71
N THR A 240 23.68 7.13 10.80
CA THR A 240 24.64 7.86 11.64
C THR A 240 25.90 8.21 10.84
N SER A 241 26.51 7.22 10.17
CA SER A 241 27.69 7.45 9.35
C SER A 241 27.44 8.39 8.18
N ALA A 242 26.27 8.31 7.53
CA ALA A 242 25.90 9.24 6.45
C ALA A 242 25.76 10.66 6.96
N ARG A 243 25.14 10.85 8.13
CA ARG A 243 25.03 12.16 8.79
C ARG A 243 26.41 12.73 9.09
N ASP A 244 27.27 11.92 9.71
CA ASP A 244 28.61 12.37 10.12
C ASP A 244 29.47 12.70 8.88
N ALA A 245 29.35 11.94 7.79
CA ALA A 245 30.00 12.23 6.52
C ALA A 245 29.49 13.53 5.87
N ILE A 246 28.18 13.77 5.88
CA ILE A 246 27.60 15.01 5.37
C ILE A 246 28.07 16.22 6.17
N TYR A 247 28.15 16.10 7.50
CA TYR A 247 28.67 17.17 8.35
C TYR A 247 30.16 17.42 8.11
N ALA A 248 30.98 16.37 8.02
CA ALA A 248 32.40 16.50 7.71
C ALA A 248 32.62 17.14 6.33
N GLN A 249 31.84 16.73 5.32
CA GLN A 249 31.88 17.33 3.99
C GLN A 249 31.47 18.81 4.03
N ALA A 250 30.40 19.13 4.79
CA ALA A 250 29.93 20.50 4.91
C ALA A 250 30.96 21.41 5.59
N GLN A 251 31.64 20.90 6.63
CA GLN A 251 32.75 21.58 7.30
C GLN A 251 33.92 21.79 6.34
N ALA A 252 34.35 20.75 5.62
CA ALA A 252 35.43 20.83 4.65
C ALA A 252 35.14 21.88 3.56
N SER A 253 33.93 21.89 2.99
CA SER A 253 33.51 22.89 2.00
C SER A 253 33.46 24.30 2.59
N ALA A 254 33.05 24.47 3.86
CA ALA A 254 33.10 25.77 4.53
C ALA A 254 34.55 26.29 4.67
N TYR A 255 35.48 25.44 5.09
CA TYR A 255 36.91 25.79 5.19
C TYR A 255 37.54 26.06 3.83
N ALA A 256 37.24 25.26 2.81
CA ALA A 256 37.70 25.50 1.43
C ALA A 256 37.21 26.87 0.92
N GLY A 257 35.95 27.22 1.20
CA GLY A 257 35.39 28.53 0.88
C GLY A 257 36.10 29.70 1.59
N MET A 258 36.61 29.50 2.81
CA MET A 258 37.42 30.50 3.54
C MET A 258 38.83 30.66 2.94
N LEU A 259 39.41 29.58 2.40
CA LEU A 259 40.73 29.60 1.74
C LEU A 259 40.70 30.28 0.36
N GLY A 260 39.53 30.33 -0.28
CA GLY A 260 39.30 31.05 -1.53
C GLY A 260 39.66 30.27 -2.80
N ASP A 261 39.54 30.94 -3.95
CA ASP A 261 39.68 30.30 -5.27
C ASP A 261 41.11 29.83 -5.56
N SER A 262 41.23 28.64 -6.16
CA SER A 262 42.49 28.11 -6.68
C SER A 262 43.06 29.02 -7.79
N MET A 263 44.40 29.03 -7.96
CA MET A 263 45.04 29.88 -8.98
C MET A 263 44.59 29.56 -10.42
N GLY A 264 44.17 28.31 -10.69
CA GLY A 264 43.66 27.89 -12.00
C GLY A 264 42.26 28.43 -12.33
N ALA A 265 41.41 28.58 -11.32
CA ALA A 265 40.06 29.15 -11.46
C ALA A 265 40.12 30.65 -11.79
N ARG A 266 41.02 31.40 -11.12
CA ARG A 266 41.26 32.83 -11.39
C ARG A 266 41.74 33.11 -12.81
N ALA A 267 42.55 32.21 -13.39
CA ALA A 267 43.08 32.37 -14.76
C ALA A 267 42.05 32.09 -15.86
N SER A 268 41.04 31.27 -15.57
CA SER A 268 39.99 30.87 -16.52
C SER A 268 38.70 31.70 -16.42
N GLY A 269 38.64 32.66 -15.47
CA GLY A 269 37.42 33.43 -15.19
C GLY A 269 36.29 32.57 -14.62
N THR A 270 36.60 31.36 -14.14
CA THR A 270 35.64 30.46 -13.50
C THR A 270 35.83 30.53 -11.99
N ALA A 271 34.73 30.41 -11.25
CA ALA A 271 34.78 30.30 -9.80
C ALA A 271 34.77 28.81 -9.45
N ASP A 272 35.77 28.34 -8.71
CA ASP A 272 35.81 26.98 -8.14
C ASP A 272 35.03 26.91 -6.82
N ARG A 273 34.16 27.90 -6.59
CA ARG A 273 33.44 28.08 -5.33
C ARG A 273 32.40 26.99 -5.17
N ASP A 274 32.75 25.97 -4.39
CA ASP A 274 31.78 25.38 -3.50
C ASP A 274 31.35 26.48 -2.52
N HIS A 275 30.14 27.01 -2.71
CA HIS A 275 29.57 27.94 -1.74
C HIS A 275 29.57 27.27 -0.38
N ALA A 276 29.94 28.00 0.69
CA ALA A 276 29.80 27.50 2.05
C ALA A 276 28.39 26.91 2.20
N PRO A 277 28.26 25.61 2.51
CA PRO A 277 27.00 24.93 2.38
C PRO A 277 26.00 25.57 3.34
N THR A 278 24.88 26.03 2.80
CA THR A 278 23.81 26.60 3.62
C THR A 278 23.19 25.51 4.48
N ALA A 279 22.58 25.86 5.62
CA ALA A 279 21.83 24.91 6.43
C ALA A 279 20.78 24.16 5.60
N ASP A 280 20.20 24.81 4.58
CA ASP A 280 19.23 24.18 3.68
C ASP A 280 19.86 23.14 2.74
N TYR A 281 21.09 23.36 2.27
CA TYR A 281 21.84 22.34 1.52
C TYR A 281 22.07 21.09 2.38
N VAL A 282 22.54 21.28 3.62
CA VAL A 282 22.80 20.17 4.55
C VAL A 282 21.51 19.41 4.89
N ARG A 283 20.39 20.12 5.16
CA ARG A 283 19.08 19.48 5.37
C ARG A 283 18.63 18.64 4.18
N ARG A 284 18.79 19.15 2.95
CA ARG A 284 18.44 18.41 1.73
C ARG A 284 19.33 17.17 1.54
N ALA A 285 20.63 17.29 1.79
CA ALA A 285 21.56 16.16 1.72
C ALA A 285 21.19 15.07 2.75
N LEU A 286 20.89 15.45 4.00
CA LEU A 286 20.42 14.53 5.04
C LEU A 286 19.11 13.84 4.65
N GLY A 287 18.14 14.61 4.14
CA GLY A 287 16.85 14.08 3.69
C GLY A 287 16.99 13.07 2.55
N SER A 288 17.84 13.36 1.56
CA SER A 288 18.13 12.45 0.44
C SER A 288 18.82 11.17 0.94
N ALA A 289 19.89 11.30 1.72
CA ALA A 289 20.63 10.15 2.24
C ALA A 289 19.74 9.23 3.10
N TYR A 290 18.91 9.82 3.98
CA TYR A 290 17.95 9.06 4.78
C TYR A 290 16.90 8.36 3.91
N GLY A 291 16.34 9.05 2.90
CA GLY A 291 15.39 8.48 1.95
C GLY A 291 15.96 7.26 1.22
N ASP A 292 17.17 7.39 0.68
CA ASP A 292 17.86 6.32 -0.06
C ASP A 292 18.17 5.11 0.84
N LEU A 293 18.67 5.35 2.05
CA LEU A 293 18.93 4.30 3.03
C LEU A 293 17.64 3.59 3.44
N LYS A 294 16.54 4.34 3.59
CA LYS A 294 15.24 3.79 3.99
C LYS A 294 14.64 2.92 2.90
N GLU A 295 14.72 3.33 1.64
CA GLU A 295 14.31 2.51 0.50
C GLU A 295 15.11 1.21 0.45
N ARG A 296 16.44 1.29 0.61
CA ARG A 296 17.32 0.11 0.66
C ARG A 296 16.97 -0.82 1.82
N GLY A 297 16.72 -0.26 3.01
CA GLY A 297 16.35 -1.00 4.22
C GLY A 297 15.07 -1.79 4.00
N TRP A 298 13.99 -1.13 3.61
CA TRP A 298 12.70 -1.76 3.36
C TRP A 298 12.77 -2.79 2.21
N ALA A 299 13.48 -2.49 1.13
CA ALA A 299 13.62 -3.43 0.02
C ALA A 299 14.41 -4.68 0.43
N SER A 300 15.32 -4.56 1.39
CA SER A 300 16.06 -5.69 1.94
C SER A 300 15.15 -6.65 2.71
N ILE A 301 14.16 -6.13 3.46
CA ILE A 301 13.17 -6.93 4.21
C ILE A 301 12.29 -7.74 3.26
N VAL A 302 11.77 -7.10 2.22
CA VAL A 302 10.90 -7.76 1.22
C VAL A 302 11.63 -8.88 0.51
N ARG A 303 12.91 -8.68 0.15
CA ARG A 303 13.73 -9.73 -0.47
C ARG A 303 14.05 -10.88 0.49
N SER A 304 14.29 -10.61 1.77
CA SER A 304 14.60 -11.66 2.75
C SER A 304 13.40 -12.50 3.15
N ALA A 305 12.18 -11.97 3.07
CA ALA A 305 11.00 -12.67 3.55
C ALA A 305 10.53 -13.84 2.66
N ASP A 306 11.22 -14.13 1.54
CA ASP A 306 10.82 -15.11 0.50
C ASP A 306 9.38 -14.91 -0.04
N VAL A 307 8.72 -13.81 0.32
CA VAL A 307 7.33 -13.53 -0.05
C VAL A 307 7.23 -13.36 -1.57
N THR A 308 8.19 -12.66 -2.18
CA THR A 308 8.14 -12.31 -3.61
C THR A 308 8.36 -13.48 -4.55
N SER A 309 9.09 -14.52 -4.13
CA SER A 309 9.39 -15.68 -4.98
C SER A 309 8.14 -16.47 -5.33
N ARG A 310 7.16 -16.48 -4.41
CA ARG A 310 5.89 -17.21 -4.53
C ARG A 310 4.76 -16.43 -5.19
N LEU A 311 4.95 -15.13 -5.44
CA LEU A 311 3.93 -14.28 -6.06
C LEU A 311 3.98 -14.34 -7.58
N SER A 312 2.81 -14.32 -8.22
CA SER A 312 2.72 -14.04 -9.66
C SER A 312 3.17 -12.62 -9.96
N SER A 313 3.47 -12.33 -11.23
CA SER A 313 3.93 -11.03 -11.68
C SER A 313 2.93 -9.90 -11.36
N GLU A 314 1.62 -10.15 -11.48
CA GLU A 314 0.58 -9.18 -11.13
C GLU A 314 0.41 -9.02 -9.61
N ALA A 315 0.50 -10.12 -8.85
CA ALA A 315 0.47 -10.04 -7.38
C ALA A 315 1.70 -9.29 -6.83
N LEU A 316 2.87 -9.51 -7.41
CA LEU A 316 4.10 -8.79 -7.06
C LEU A 316 3.93 -7.29 -7.30
N LYS A 317 3.40 -6.87 -8.45
CA LYS A 317 3.12 -5.45 -8.72
C LYS A 317 2.17 -4.82 -7.70
N ARG A 318 1.12 -5.55 -7.28
CA ARG A 318 0.19 -5.08 -6.24
C ARG A 318 0.90 -4.90 -4.90
N VAL A 319 1.70 -5.88 -4.50
CA VAL A 319 2.52 -5.80 -3.26
C VAL A 319 3.55 -4.67 -3.35
N GLU A 320 4.22 -4.48 -4.49
CA GLU A 320 5.16 -3.37 -4.71
C GLU A 320 4.47 -1.99 -4.66
N ALA A 321 3.24 -1.89 -5.16
CA ALA A 321 2.45 -0.66 -5.09
C ALA A 321 2.06 -0.33 -3.64
N GLU A 322 1.64 -1.32 -2.85
CA GLU A 322 1.38 -1.15 -1.42
C GLU A 322 2.68 -0.86 -0.64
N PHE A 323 3.78 -1.48 -1.05
CA PHE A 323 5.09 -1.26 -0.45
C PHE A 323 5.57 0.19 -0.59
N LYS A 324 5.24 0.89 -1.68
CA LYS A 324 5.51 2.34 -1.80
C LYS A 324 4.79 3.19 -0.75
N LEU A 325 3.67 2.70 -0.20
CA LEU A 325 2.98 3.36 0.91
C LEU A 325 3.66 3.01 2.24
N ILE A 326 4.04 1.76 2.42
CA ILE A 326 4.68 1.27 3.65
C ILE A 326 6.11 1.81 3.80
N SER A 327 6.87 1.98 2.72
CA SER A 327 8.21 2.54 2.76
C SER A 327 8.24 4.00 3.24
N GLN A 328 7.07 4.65 3.34
CA GLN A 328 6.93 5.97 3.98
C GLN A 328 7.07 5.91 5.50
N LEU A 329 6.77 4.77 6.12
CA LEU A 329 6.96 4.55 7.55
C LEU A 329 8.46 4.54 7.91
N GLU A 330 8.76 4.91 9.15
CA GLU A 330 10.11 4.80 9.73
C GLU A 330 10.58 3.33 9.71
N PHE A 331 11.87 3.12 9.40
CA PHE A 331 12.46 1.79 9.34
C PHE A 331 12.80 1.27 10.74
N THR A 332 11.79 0.81 11.47
CA THR A 332 11.92 0.32 12.86
C THR A 332 11.48 -1.14 12.97
N VAL A 333 11.95 -1.82 14.02
CA VAL A 333 11.58 -3.23 14.30
C VAL A 333 10.06 -3.40 14.36
N LYS A 334 9.36 -2.49 15.04
CA LYS A 334 7.89 -2.52 15.20
C LYS A 334 7.16 -2.40 13.86
N ASN A 335 7.57 -1.46 13.02
CA ASN A 335 6.93 -1.22 11.72
C ASN A 335 7.18 -2.41 10.77
N ILE A 336 8.39 -2.98 10.80
CA ILE A 336 8.72 -4.18 10.02
C ILE A 336 7.85 -5.37 10.44
N TYR A 337 7.72 -5.66 11.74
CA TYR A 337 6.85 -6.75 12.20
C TYR A 337 5.37 -6.50 11.85
N SER A 338 4.89 -5.27 12.00
CA SER A 338 3.50 -4.91 11.65
C SER A 338 3.23 -5.13 10.16
N PHE A 339 4.18 -4.77 9.30
CA PHE A 339 4.11 -5.06 7.87
C PHE A 339 4.08 -6.56 7.59
N LEU A 340 4.99 -7.34 8.18
CA LEU A 340 5.07 -8.78 7.95
C LEU A 340 3.79 -9.52 8.41
N ILE A 341 3.22 -9.11 9.54
CA ILE A 341 1.93 -9.64 10.02
C ILE A 341 0.82 -9.30 9.02
N GLY A 342 0.75 -8.04 8.56
CA GLY A 342 -0.24 -7.63 7.56
C GLY A 342 -0.13 -8.44 6.26
N VAL A 343 1.08 -8.74 5.79
CA VAL A 343 1.29 -9.61 4.62
C VAL A 343 0.79 -11.03 4.88
N CYS A 344 1.05 -11.59 6.07
CA CYS A 344 0.57 -12.92 6.45
C CYS A 344 -0.97 -12.97 6.51
N GLU A 345 -1.62 -11.95 7.07
CA GLU A 345 -3.08 -11.84 7.13
C GLU A 345 -3.72 -11.73 5.74
N GLN A 346 -3.06 -11.05 4.80
CA GLN A 346 -3.54 -10.89 3.43
C GLN A 346 -3.20 -12.07 2.51
N GLN A 347 -2.37 -13.02 2.96
CA GLN A 347 -1.88 -14.12 2.12
C GLN A 347 -3.01 -14.88 1.41
N GLY A 348 -4.09 -15.21 2.12
CA GLY A 348 -5.22 -15.94 1.54
C GLY A 348 -5.90 -15.16 0.39
N ARG A 349 -6.04 -13.84 0.55
CA ARG A 349 -6.59 -12.97 -0.50
C ARG A 349 -5.66 -12.89 -1.71
N ILE A 350 -4.36 -12.68 -1.47
CA ILE A 350 -3.35 -12.61 -2.54
C ILE A 350 -3.36 -13.90 -3.37
N GLN A 351 -3.42 -15.05 -2.70
CA GLN A 351 -3.51 -16.37 -3.34
C GLN A 351 -4.75 -16.50 -4.23
N ILE A 352 -5.93 -16.09 -3.75
CA ILE A 352 -7.17 -16.12 -4.55
C ILE A 352 -7.09 -15.15 -5.74
N ASP A 353 -6.53 -13.95 -5.54
CA ASP A 353 -6.35 -12.97 -6.61
C ASP A 353 -5.38 -13.49 -7.68
N MET A 354 -4.29 -14.16 -7.31
CA MET A 354 -3.38 -14.84 -8.26
C MET A 354 -4.11 -15.88 -9.11
N LEU A 355 -4.99 -16.67 -8.51
CA LEU A 355 -5.80 -17.65 -9.25
C LEU A 355 -6.79 -16.97 -10.21
N CYS A 356 -7.38 -15.85 -9.78
CA CYS A 356 -8.25 -15.04 -10.65
C CYS A 356 -7.47 -14.44 -11.83
N ASP A 357 -6.26 -13.93 -11.62
CA ASP A 357 -5.40 -13.39 -12.67
C ASP A 357 -5.05 -14.46 -13.72
N ILE A 358 -4.68 -15.67 -13.27
CA ILE A 358 -4.40 -16.81 -14.16
C ILE A 358 -5.65 -17.19 -14.96
N PHE A 359 -6.80 -17.27 -14.29
CA PHE A 359 -8.06 -17.58 -14.95
C PHE A 359 -8.41 -16.51 -16.01
N ASP A 360 -8.29 -15.24 -15.68
CA ASP A 360 -8.54 -14.16 -16.62
C ASP A 360 -7.55 -14.17 -17.76
N ARG A 361 -6.26 -14.44 -17.49
CA ARG A 361 -5.25 -14.57 -18.53
C ARG A 361 -5.58 -15.66 -19.53
N ILE A 362 -6.06 -16.81 -19.06
CA ILE A 362 -6.49 -17.93 -19.90
C ILE A 362 -7.75 -17.57 -20.69
N THR A 363 -8.71 -16.88 -20.08
CA THR A 363 -10.04 -16.65 -20.67
C THR A 363 -10.16 -15.36 -21.50
N ARG A 364 -9.15 -14.48 -21.47
CA ARG A 364 -9.19 -13.13 -22.05
C ARG A 364 -9.38 -13.08 -23.57
N TYR A 365 -8.66 -13.92 -24.32
CA TYR A 365 -8.53 -13.75 -25.78
C TYR A 365 -9.33 -14.76 -26.61
N HIS A 366 -9.54 -15.96 -26.10
CA HIS A 366 -10.23 -17.03 -26.81
C HIS A 366 -11.36 -17.60 -25.95
N SER A 367 -12.60 -17.36 -26.37
CA SER A 367 -13.78 -17.95 -25.72
C SER A 367 -13.71 -19.49 -25.75
N ASP A 368 -13.02 -20.08 -26.74
CA ASP A 368 -12.78 -21.53 -26.85
C ASP A 368 -11.98 -22.12 -25.71
N ASN A 369 -11.23 -21.32 -24.93
CA ASN A 369 -10.56 -21.80 -23.72
C ASN A 369 -11.56 -22.14 -22.60
N THR A 370 -12.81 -21.73 -22.74
CA THR A 370 -13.86 -21.87 -21.73
C THR A 370 -15.03 -22.73 -22.21
N ALA A 371 -15.70 -23.35 -21.24
CA ALA A 371 -17.07 -23.80 -21.34
C ALA A 371 -17.96 -22.94 -20.42
N TYR A 372 -19.21 -22.74 -20.82
CA TYR A 372 -20.16 -21.85 -20.16
C TYR A 372 -21.23 -22.67 -19.43
N TYR A 373 -21.71 -22.14 -18.30
CA TYR A 373 -22.81 -22.70 -17.52
C TYR A 373 -23.65 -21.58 -16.90
N ARG A 374 -24.87 -21.89 -16.47
CA ARG A 374 -25.72 -20.92 -15.75
C ARG A 374 -25.21 -20.80 -14.33
N GLY A 375 -24.68 -19.64 -13.94
CA GLY A 375 -24.13 -19.40 -12.60
C GLY A 375 -25.20 -19.20 -11.52
N TRP A 376 -24.74 -19.14 -10.27
CA TRP A 376 -25.57 -18.96 -9.07
C TRP A 376 -26.04 -17.51 -8.89
N ARG A 377 -27.29 -17.30 -8.45
CA ARG A 377 -27.81 -15.98 -8.07
C ARG A 377 -28.86 -16.11 -6.96
N SER A 378 -28.64 -15.41 -5.84
CA SER A 378 -29.44 -15.61 -4.61
C SER A 378 -30.72 -14.77 -4.49
N ASN A 379 -30.98 -13.79 -5.36
CA ASN A 379 -32.18 -12.94 -5.29
C ASN A 379 -32.61 -12.46 -6.69
N ASP A 380 -33.92 -12.43 -6.93
CA ASP A 380 -34.58 -12.29 -8.23
C ASP A 380 -34.40 -10.92 -8.94
N LYS A 381 -34.71 -10.91 -10.25
CA LYS A 381 -34.74 -9.81 -11.25
C LYS A 381 -33.41 -9.37 -11.89
N HIS A 382 -32.99 -10.11 -12.93
CA HIS A 382 -33.10 -9.70 -14.34
C HIS A 382 -32.20 -10.46 -15.33
N TYR A 383 -31.06 -11.07 -14.95
CA TYR A 383 -30.33 -12.10 -15.73
C TYR A 383 -29.45 -12.97 -14.80
N ARG A 384 -29.21 -14.25 -15.11
CA ARG A 384 -28.22 -15.07 -14.38
C ARG A 384 -26.81 -14.60 -14.68
N SER A 385 -25.90 -14.64 -13.70
CA SER A 385 -24.47 -14.51 -14.00
C SER A 385 -24.06 -15.70 -14.86
N ILE A 386 -23.52 -15.48 -16.05
CA ILE A 386 -22.99 -16.57 -16.87
C ILE A 386 -21.66 -17.03 -16.28
N GLY A 387 -21.64 -18.25 -15.76
CA GLY A 387 -20.44 -18.87 -15.20
C GLY A 387 -19.52 -19.35 -16.32
N ARG A 388 -18.21 -19.24 -16.09
CA ARG A 388 -17.17 -19.75 -17.00
C ARG A 388 -16.30 -20.75 -16.28
N ARG A 389 -15.87 -21.78 -17.01
CA ARG A 389 -14.86 -22.73 -16.54
C ARG A 389 -13.88 -23.03 -17.66
N ILE A 390 -12.61 -23.13 -17.31
CA ILE A 390 -11.53 -23.52 -18.21
C ILE A 390 -11.72 -24.98 -18.59
N ARG A 391 -11.49 -25.30 -19.86
CA ARG A 391 -11.54 -26.68 -20.38
C ARG A 391 -10.42 -27.53 -19.80
N TYR A 392 -10.67 -28.83 -19.68
CA TYR A 392 -9.66 -29.77 -19.20
C TYR A 392 -8.69 -30.24 -20.28
N THR A 393 -9.04 -30.05 -21.55
CA THR A 393 -8.34 -30.66 -22.68
C THR A 393 -7.17 -29.82 -23.18
N ARG A 394 -7.43 -28.56 -23.51
CA ARG A 394 -6.43 -27.61 -24.00
C ARG A 394 -6.95 -26.18 -23.86
N PHE A 395 -6.04 -25.25 -23.61
CA PHE A 395 -6.30 -23.82 -23.81
C PHE A 395 -5.11 -23.14 -24.53
N VAL A 396 -5.38 -22.00 -25.17
CA VAL A 396 -4.45 -21.31 -26.05
C VAL A 396 -4.25 -19.86 -25.62
N ILE A 397 -3.00 -19.42 -25.54
CA ILE A 397 -2.66 -18.03 -25.23
C ILE A 397 -1.90 -17.41 -26.41
N PRO A 398 -2.45 -16.36 -27.05
CA PRO A 398 -1.79 -15.65 -28.14
C PRO A 398 -0.83 -14.57 -27.62
N GLY A 399 -0.10 -13.93 -28.54
CA GLY A 399 0.70 -12.73 -28.25
C GLY A 399 2.20 -12.96 -28.12
N PHE A 400 2.70 -14.13 -28.54
CA PHE A 400 4.11 -14.51 -28.45
C PHE A 400 4.71 -14.68 -29.85
N ALA A 401 4.69 -13.63 -30.66
CA ALA A 401 5.33 -13.67 -31.97
C ALA A 401 6.85 -13.71 -31.80
N VAL A 402 7.50 -14.74 -32.36
CA VAL A 402 8.94 -14.91 -32.25
C VAL A 402 9.54 -15.22 -33.61
N GLY A 403 10.62 -14.51 -33.97
CA GLY A 403 11.34 -14.73 -35.22
C GLY A 403 12.10 -16.08 -35.22
N ARG A 404 12.30 -16.67 -36.40
CA ARG A 404 12.99 -17.98 -36.56
C ARG A 404 14.41 -18.02 -35.94
N GLY A 405 15.06 -16.87 -35.81
CA GLY A 405 16.41 -16.73 -35.24
C GLY A 405 16.47 -16.64 -33.71
N ALA A 406 15.34 -16.63 -33.00
CA ALA A 406 15.35 -16.51 -31.54
C ALA A 406 16.05 -17.68 -30.86
N ARG A 407 16.97 -17.35 -29.96
CA ARG A 407 17.80 -18.31 -29.21
C ARG A 407 17.23 -18.67 -27.85
N SER A 408 16.25 -17.90 -27.37
CA SER A 408 15.56 -18.08 -26.10
C SER A 408 14.11 -17.61 -26.22
N PRO A 409 13.21 -18.04 -25.31
CA PRO A 409 11.89 -17.43 -25.15
C PRO A 409 12.00 -15.95 -24.82
N SER A 410 10.94 -15.18 -25.12
CA SER A 410 10.89 -13.77 -24.71
C SER A 410 10.64 -13.66 -23.22
N TRP A 411 11.02 -12.53 -22.62
CA TRP A 411 10.80 -12.27 -21.20
C TRP A 411 9.32 -12.35 -20.81
N GLU A 412 8.41 -11.88 -21.68
CA GLU A 412 6.97 -11.97 -21.46
C GLU A 412 6.46 -13.41 -21.46
N MET A 413 7.07 -14.28 -22.27
CA MET A 413 6.77 -15.70 -22.28
C MET A 413 7.24 -16.33 -20.97
N GLU A 414 8.46 -16.05 -20.53
CA GLU A 414 9.00 -16.59 -19.28
C GLU A 414 8.17 -16.15 -18.06
N GLN A 415 7.75 -14.88 -17.99
CA GLN A 415 6.86 -14.40 -16.93
C GLN A 415 5.52 -15.16 -16.92
N LEU A 416 4.89 -15.34 -18.08
CA LEU A 416 3.64 -16.10 -18.17
C LEU A 416 3.82 -17.54 -17.64
N LEU A 417 4.89 -18.20 -18.07
CA LEU A 417 5.18 -19.58 -17.66
C LEU A 417 5.45 -19.66 -16.14
N ALA A 418 6.21 -18.71 -15.59
CA ALA A 418 6.48 -18.62 -14.15
C ALA A 418 5.21 -18.39 -13.33
N ASP A 419 4.31 -17.53 -13.79
CA ASP A 419 3.04 -17.26 -13.11
C ASP A 419 2.17 -18.53 -13.05
N PHE A 420 2.19 -19.34 -14.12
CA PHE A 420 1.46 -20.60 -14.19
C PHE A 420 2.09 -21.65 -13.27
N ASP A 421 3.42 -21.77 -13.27
CA ASP A 421 4.13 -22.66 -12.35
C ASP A 421 3.76 -22.37 -10.89
N LYS A 422 3.75 -21.08 -10.49
CA LYS A 422 3.40 -20.66 -9.12
C LYS A 422 1.94 -20.92 -8.78
N GLY A 423 1.01 -20.55 -9.67
CA GLY A 423 -0.41 -20.74 -9.41
C GLY A 423 -0.84 -22.20 -9.35
N PHE A 424 -0.24 -23.07 -10.17
CA PHE A 424 -0.53 -24.50 -10.14
C PHE A 424 0.19 -25.23 -9.01
N ALA A 425 1.38 -24.80 -8.60
CA ALA A 425 1.99 -25.25 -7.35
C ALA A 425 1.12 -24.90 -6.14
N LEU A 426 0.57 -23.69 -6.08
CA LEU A 426 -0.38 -23.27 -5.05
C LEU A 426 -1.64 -24.17 -5.01
N LEU A 427 -2.20 -24.53 -6.16
CA LEU A 427 -3.38 -25.40 -6.25
C LEU A 427 -3.08 -26.86 -5.86
N SER A 428 -1.86 -27.32 -6.14
CA SER A 428 -1.38 -28.65 -5.80
C SER A 428 -1.03 -28.77 -4.30
N GLY A 429 -0.58 -27.67 -3.70
CA GLY A 429 -0.04 -27.62 -2.34
C GLY A 429 1.50 -27.74 -2.30
N ASP A 430 2.15 -27.61 -3.46
CA ASP A 430 3.60 -27.74 -3.61
C ASP A 430 4.29 -26.39 -3.37
N ALA A 431 5.52 -26.42 -2.85
CA ALA A 431 6.33 -25.21 -2.70
C ALA A 431 6.79 -24.66 -4.06
N ALA A 432 7.08 -25.56 -5.01
CA ALA A 432 7.47 -25.29 -6.39
C ALA A 432 7.22 -26.55 -7.25
N PRO A 433 7.05 -26.42 -8.57
CA PRO A 433 7.03 -27.58 -9.46
C PRO A 433 8.37 -28.33 -9.45
N GLU A 434 8.33 -29.66 -9.57
CA GLU A 434 9.53 -30.50 -9.76
C GLU A 434 10.25 -30.16 -11.07
N VAL A 435 9.47 -30.03 -12.15
CA VAL A 435 9.89 -29.53 -13.46
C VAL A 435 9.01 -28.33 -13.81
N SER A 436 9.59 -27.13 -13.76
CA SER A 436 8.90 -25.88 -14.10
C SER A 436 8.72 -25.72 -15.62
N LEU A 437 7.65 -25.05 -16.05
CA LEU A 437 7.47 -24.64 -17.43
C LEU A 437 8.62 -23.77 -17.92
N VAL A 438 9.14 -22.87 -17.08
CA VAL A 438 10.27 -22.00 -17.42
C VAL A 438 11.52 -22.82 -17.72
N SER A 439 11.89 -23.74 -16.83
CA SER A 439 13.06 -24.60 -17.02
C SER A 439 12.91 -25.52 -18.22
N ALA A 440 11.73 -26.15 -18.40
CA ALA A 440 11.45 -27.01 -19.53
C ALA A 440 11.51 -26.25 -20.86
N CYS A 441 10.92 -25.05 -20.91
CA CYS A 441 10.91 -24.19 -22.08
C CYS A 441 12.31 -23.72 -22.46
N ASN A 442 13.13 -23.34 -21.48
CA ASN A 442 14.51 -22.91 -21.74
C ASN A 442 15.42 -24.06 -22.16
N ALA A 443 15.31 -25.23 -21.52
CA ALA A 443 16.11 -26.41 -21.87
C ALA A 443 15.81 -26.92 -23.28
N HIS A 444 14.53 -26.89 -23.68
CA HIS A 444 14.06 -27.45 -24.95
C HIS A 444 13.61 -26.39 -25.97
N TRP A 445 14.08 -25.15 -25.83
CA TRP A 445 13.65 -24.03 -26.69
C TRP A 445 13.87 -24.31 -28.18
N ALA A 446 15.01 -24.94 -28.50
CA ALA A 446 15.38 -25.28 -29.86
C ALA A 446 14.36 -26.22 -30.53
N GLU A 447 13.75 -27.13 -29.78
CA GLU A 447 12.74 -28.06 -30.26
C GLU A 447 11.34 -27.42 -30.25
N LEU A 448 11.02 -26.73 -29.16
CA LEU A 448 9.74 -26.05 -28.94
C LEU A 448 9.44 -25.04 -30.06
N LYS A 449 10.45 -24.26 -30.49
CA LYS A 449 10.29 -23.28 -31.57
C LYS A 449 10.03 -23.89 -32.95
N TYR A 450 10.24 -25.19 -33.12
CA TYR A 450 9.84 -25.94 -34.32
C TYR A 450 8.55 -26.75 -34.12
N GLY A 451 7.83 -26.49 -33.03
CA GLY A 451 6.52 -27.07 -32.76
C GLY A 451 6.57 -28.43 -32.06
N ALA A 452 7.70 -28.78 -31.43
CA ALA A 452 7.76 -29.90 -30.50
C ALA A 452 6.86 -29.65 -29.29
N ARG A 453 6.44 -30.73 -28.64
CA ARG A 453 5.69 -30.70 -27.40
C ARG A 453 6.64 -31.03 -26.25
N ILE A 454 6.67 -30.17 -25.25
CA ILE A 454 7.53 -30.34 -24.06
C ILE A 454 6.64 -30.62 -22.85
N GLU A 455 7.17 -31.34 -21.88
CA GLU A 455 6.46 -31.71 -20.65
C GLU A 455 6.96 -30.90 -19.46
N SER A 456 6.05 -30.57 -18.55
CA SER A 456 6.35 -30.02 -17.22
C SER A 456 5.56 -30.78 -16.15
N SER A 457 5.65 -30.32 -14.90
CA SER A 457 4.92 -30.94 -13.77
C SER A 457 3.40 -30.91 -13.99
N TYR A 458 2.86 -29.78 -14.42
CA TYR A 458 1.40 -29.55 -14.48
C TYR A 458 0.85 -29.54 -15.90
N PHE A 459 1.69 -29.28 -16.91
CA PHE A 459 1.26 -29.09 -18.29
C PHE A 459 2.20 -29.73 -19.28
N ASP A 460 1.67 -30.12 -20.44
CA ASP A 460 2.48 -30.16 -21.64
C ASP A 460 2.28 -28.84 -22.41
N LEU A 461 3.36 -28.35 -23.02
CA LEU A 461 3.38 -27.08 -23.75
C LEU A 461 3.76 -27.31 -25.20
N ARG A 462 3.06 -26.63 -26.11
CA ARG A 462 3.42 -26.54 -27.53
C ARG A 462 3.37 -25.10 -28.02
N PHE A 463 4.38 -24.68 -28.77
CA PHE A 463 4.45 -23.34 -29.35
C PHE A 463 4.25 -23.38 -30.87
N TYR A 464 3.42 -22.46 -31.37
CA TYR A 464 3.17 -22.27 -32.80
C TYR A 464 3.77 -20.93 -33.24
N PRO A 465 5.02 -20.90 -33.73
CA PRO A 465 5.75 -19.67 -34.01
C PRO A 465 5.11 -18.83 -35.13
N GLY A 466 4.49 -19.48 -36.13
CA GLY A 466 3.87 -18.78 -37.27
C GLY A 466 2.67 -17.90 -36.89
N ILE A 467 1.98 -18.23 -35.80
CA ILE A 467 0.80 -17.49 -35.30
C ILE A 467 1.13 -16.80 -33.95
N GLY A 468 2.22 -17.19 -33.29
CA GLY A 468 2.62 -16.67 -31.99
C GLY A 468 1.69 -17.11 -30.86
N THR A 469 1.31 -18.40 -30.85
CA THR A 469 0.39 -18.95 -29.83
C THR A 469 1.04 -20.08 -29.03
N LEU A 470 0.80 -20.08 -27.73
CA LEU A 470 1.16 -21.14 -26.79
C LEU A 470 -0.07 -21.99 -26.49
N HIS A 471 0.09 -23.32 -26.58
CA HIS A 471 -0.97 -24.29 -26.36
C HIS A 471 -0.59 -25.12 -25.15
N PHE A 472 -1.44 -25.05 -24.12
CA PHE A 472 -1.24 -25.75 -22.87
C PHE A 472 -2.19 -26.93 -22.78
N PHE A 473 -1.67 -28.08 -22.36
CA PHE A 473 -2.42 -29.30 -22.17
C PHE A 473 -2.29 -29.71 -20.69
N PRO A 474 -3.33 -29.50 -19.86
CA PRO A 474 -3.29 -29.88 -18.45
C PRO A 474 -3.06 -31.38 -18.27
N ARG A 475 -2.14 -31.75 -17.37
CA ARG A 475 -1.87 -33.16 -17.04
C ARG A 475 -2.85 -33.71 -15.99
N ASP A 476 -3.28 -32.85 -15.06
CA ASP A 476 -4.29 -33.19 -14.06
C ASP A 476 -5.54 -32.31 -14.20
N LYS A 477 -6.68 -32.97 -14.43
CA LYS A 477 -7.99 -32.32 -14.53
C LYS A 477 -8.46 -31.77 -13.19
N GLN A 478 -8.04 -32.38 -12.08
CA GLN A 478 -8.43 -31.95 -10.74
C GLN A 478 -7.86 -30.56 -10.41
N LEU A 479 -6.63 -30.25 -10.83
CA LEU A 479 -6.05 -28.92 -10.63
C LEU A 479 -6.82 -27.83 -11.38
N ILE A 480 -7.22 -28.10 -12.63
CA ILE A 480 -8.07 -27.17 -13.40
C ILE A 480 -9.44 -27.03 -12.75
N ASP A 481 -10.00 -28.11 -12.22
CA ASP A 481 -11.27 -28.07 -11.50
C ASP A 481 -11.18 -27.26 -10.20
N ARG A 482 -10.09 -27.41 -9.43
CA ARG A 482 -9.79 -26.60 -8.25
C ARG A 482 -9.70 -25.11 -8.61
N LEU A 483 -9.01 -24.76 -9.69
CA LEU A 483 -8.94 -23.38 -10.20
C LEU A 483 -10.33 -22.84 -10.55
N ASN A 484 -11.09 -23.59 -11.34
CA ASN A 484 -12.46 -23.22 -11.74
C ASN A 484 -13.38 -23.01 -10.52
N ARG A 485 -13.26 -23.88 -9.50
CA ARG A 485 -14.06 -23.76 -8.28
C ARG A 485 -13.63 -22.59 -7.41
N ALA A 486 -12.32 -22.36 -7.24
CA ALA A 486 -11.80 -21.24 -6.47
C ALA A 486 -12.29 -19.90 -7.05
N VAL A 487 -12.11 -19.71 -8.36
CA VAL A 487 -12.56 -18.50 -9.06
C VAL A 487 -14.09 -18.41 -9.10
N GLY A 488 -14.77 -19.52 -9.34
CA GLY A 488 -16.24 -19.57 -9.36
C GLY A 488 -16.86 -19.17 -8.02
N ARG A 489 -16.26 -19.58 -6.89
CA ARG A 489 -16.69 -19.12 -5.56
C ARG A 489 -16.44 -17.63 -5.37
N GLN A 490 -15.23 -17.17 -5.70
CA GLN A 490 -14.87 -15.75 -5.55
C GLN A 490 -15.76 -14.81 -6.38
N ARG A 491 -16.21 -15.28 -7.55
CA ARG A 491 -17.09 -14.53 -8.47
C ARG A 491 -18.58 -14.74 -8.22
N GLY A 492 -18.93 -15.54 -7.21
CA GLY A 492 -20.33 -15.87 -6.91
C GLY A 492 -21.03 -16.70 -7.99
N TRP A 493 -20.28 -17.39 -8.87
CA TRP A 493 -20.85 -18.25 -9.92
C TRP A 493 -21.32 -19.60 -9.38
N LEU A 494 -20.81 -20.03 -8.23
CA LEU A 494 -21.15 -21.32 -7.61
C LEU A 494 -22.13 -21.14 -6.44
N PRO A 495 -23.03 -22.10 -6.20
CA PRO A 495 -23.87 -22.13 -5.02
C PRO A 495 -23.03 -22.21 -3.74
N ALA A 496 -23.59 -21.69 -2.66
CA ALA A 496 -23.03 -21.88 -1.32
C ALA A 496 -22.96 -23.37 -0.98
N GLU A 497 -21.93 -23.79 -0.25
CA GLU A 497 -21.65 -25.22 -0.04
C GLU A 497 -22.75 -25.96 0.74
N ASN A 498 -23.51 -25.24 1.55
CA ASN A 498 -24.66 -25.76 2.30
C ASN A 498 -25.87 -26.10 1.41
N LEU A 499 -25.87 -25.70 0.12
CA LEU A 499 -26.96 -25.96 -0.83
C LEU A 499 -26.66 -27.10 -1.80
N LYS A 500 -25.58 -27.87 -1.60
CA LYS A 500 -25.12 -28.91 -2.54
C LYS A 500 -26.18 -29.96 -2.92
N ILE A 501 -27.05 -30.35 -1.98
CA ILE A 501 -28.09 -31.37 -2.21
C ILE A 501 -29.27 -30.79 -3.01
N GLU A 502 -29.68 -29.55 -2.69
CA GLU A 502 -30.73 -28.83 -3.42
C GLU A 502 -30.26 -28.40 -4.81
N SER A 503 -28.95 -28.34 -5.04
CA SER A 503 -28.31 -27.90 -6.28
C SER A 503 -27.82 -29.03 -7.19
N ALA A 504 -28.42 -30.22 -7.16
CA ALA A 504 -27.94 -31.37 -7.92
C ALA A 504 -27.85 -31.11 -9.43
N GLY A 505 -28.91 -30.54 -10.04
CA GLY A 505 -28.90 -30.18 -11.46
C GLY A 505 -27.93 -29.05 -11.82
N PHE A 506 -27.58 -28.17 -10.86
CA PHE A 506 -26.50 -27.20 -11.04
C PHE A 506 -25.14 -27.89 -11.22
N TRP A 507 -24.83 -28.90 -10.40
CA TRP A 507 -23.55 -29.61 -10.52
C TRP A 507 -23.51 -30.46 -11.79
N GLU A 508 -24.65 -31.01 -12.19
CA GLU A 508 -24.76 -31.76 -13.44
C GLU A 508 -24.47 -30.89 -14.68
N GLN A 509 -25.04 -29.67 -14.80
CA GLN A 509 -24.64 -28.76 -15.89
C GLN A 509 -23.16 -28.38 -15.79
N PHE A 510 -22.64 -28.16 -14.58
CA PHE A 510 -21.27 -27.69 -14.38
C PHE A 510 -20.28 -28.75 -14.86
N ASP A 511 -20.51 -30.01 -14.52
CA ASP A 511 -19.67 -31.14 -14.91
C ASP A 511 -19.82 -31.50 -16.40
N LYS A 512 -21.04 -31.36 -16.95
CA LYS A 512 -21.31 -31.60 -18.38
C LYS A 512 -20.98 -30.42 -19.30
N ALA A 513 -20.64 -29.24 -18.77
CA ALA A 513 -20.47 -28.01 -19.55
C ALA A 513 -19.55 -28.17 -20.78
N GLU A 514 -18.41 -28.85 -20.66
CA GLU A 514 -17.49 -29.04 -21.81
C GLU A 514 -18.08 -29.98 -22.88
N LYS A 515 -18.91 -30.97 -22.48
CA LYS A 515 -19.60 -31.87 -23.41
C LYS A 515 -20.71 -31.14 -24.16
N LEU A 516 -21.45 -30.29 -23.47
CA LEU A 516 -22.58 -29.52 -24.03
C LEU A 516 -22.13 -28.26 -24.79
N ASP A 517 -20.90 -27.80 -24.59
CA ASP A 517 -20.41 -26.53 -25.12
C ASP A 517 -20.59 -26.39 -26.64
N LYS A 518 -20.41 -27.46 -27.42
CA LYS A 518 -20.62 -27.42 -28.88
C LYS A 518 -22.07 -27.13 -29.25
N GLU A 519 -23.02 -27.68 -28.50
CA GLU A 519 -24.45 -27.45 -28.68
C GLU A 519 -24.85 -26.06 -28.20
N ILE A 520 -24.31 -25.64 -27.04
CA ILE A 520 -24.49 -24.28 -26.50
C ILE A 520 -24.00 -23.23 -27.49
N ARG A 521 -22.79 -23.37 -28.03
CA ARG A 521 -22.23 -22.42 -29.02
C ARG A 521 -23.07 -22.37 -30.30
N ARG A 522 -23.58 -23.50 -30.78
CA ARG A 522 -24.51 -23.54 -31.92
C ARG A 522 -25.83 -22.82 -31.59
N ALA A 523 -26.36 -23.01 -30.39
CA ALA A 523 -27.57 -22.32 -29.93
C ALA A 523 -27.35 -20.80 -29.82
N VAL A 524 -26.19 -20.37 -29.31
CA VAL A 524 -25.80 -18.95 -29.26
C VAL A 524 -25.62 -18.39 -30.68
N ALA A 525 -24.99 -19.13 -31.59
CA ALA A 525 -24.78 -18.71 -32.99
C ALA A 525 -26.08 -18.41 -33.75
N LYS A 526 -27.20 -19.01 -33.37
CA LYS A 526 -28.53 -18.69 -33.94
C LYS A 526 -29.06 -17.32 -33.52
N ARG A 527 -28.50 -16.71 -32.47
CA ARG A 527 -29.04 -15.52 -31.77
C ARG A 527 -28.31 -14.21 -32.10
N TYR A 528 -27.26 -14.25 -32.94
CA TYR A 528 -26.56 -13.06 -33.43
C TYR A 528 -26.21 -13.19 -34.91
N ARG A 529 -25.94 -12.07 -35.60
CA ARG A 529 -25.72 -12.04 -37.05
C ARG A 529 -24.33 -11.57 -37.49
N GLY A 530 -23.54 -10.96 -36.60
CA GLY A 530 -22.22 -10.40 -36.92
C GLY A 530 -21.17 -10.61 -35.82
N CYS A 531 -19.89 -10.58 -36.19
CA CYS A 531 -18.75 -10.80 -35.28
C CYS A 531 -18.61 -9.72 -34.18
N SER A 532 -19.10 -8.50 -34.44
CA SER A 532 -19.17 -7.42 -33.44
C SER A 532 -20.20 -7.66 -32.34
N ASP A 533 -21.19 -8.51 -32.61
CA ASP A 533 -22.35 -8.75 -31.75
C ASP A 533 -22.31 -10.16 -31.14
N GLU A 534 -21.17 -10.85 -31.21
CA GLU A 534 -21.01 -12.21 -30.68
C GLU A 534 -21.13 -12.23 -29.15
N PRO A 535 -22.18 -12.85 -28.57
CA PRO A 535 -22.46 -12.76 -27.14
C PRO A 535 -21.34 -13.30 -26.25
N LEU A 536 -20.72 -14.43 -26.64
CA LEU A 536 -19.64 -15.05 -25.86
C LEU A 536 -18.37 -14.20 -25.82
N ARG A 537 -18.12 -13.40 -26.86
CA ARG A 537 -17.01 -12.44 -26.89
C ARG A 537 -17.31 -11.25 -25.98
N THR A 538 -18.55 -10.76 -26.01
CA THR A 538 -19.02 -9.63 -25.20
C THR A 538 -19.02 -9.92 -23.70
N LEU A 539 -19.24 -11.18 -23.29
CA LEU A 539 -19.15 -11.60 -21.88
C LEU A 539 -17.78 -11.34 -21.23
N GLY A 540 -16.73 -11.11 -22.02
CA GLY A 540 -15.41 -10.73 -21.52
C GLY A 540 -15.29 -9.28 -21.05
N ASN A 541 -16.27 -8.41 -21.33
CA ASN A 541 -16.24 -7.00 -20.97
C ASN A 541 -17.56 -6.53 -20.34
N ALA A 542 -17.63 -6.60 -19.01
CA ALA A 542 -18.81 -6.21 -18.24
C ALA A 542 -19.19 -4.72 -18.34
N SER A 543 -18.26 -3.86 -18.75
CA SER A 543 -18.49 -2.42 -18.93
C SER A 543 -19.13 -2.05 -20.27
N TRP A 544 -19.31 -3.03 -21.16
CA TRP A 544 -19.84 -2.80 -22.49
C TRP A 544 -21.38 -2.73 -22.47
N ASP A 545 -21.95 -1.76 -23.18
CA ASP A 545 -23.39 -1.42 -23.14
C ASP A 545 -24.33 -2.61 -23.47
N GLY A 546 -23.89 -3.54 -24.31
CA GLY A 546 -24.66 -4.76 -24.61
C GLY A 546 -24.28 -6.00 -23.79
N TYR A 547 -23.59 -5.86 -22.65
CA TYR A 547 -23.26 -6.97 -21.75
C TYR A 547 -24.51 -7.69 -21.23
N GLU A 548 -25.54 -6.93 -20.82
CA GLU A 548 -26.80 -7.51 -20.33
C GLU A 548 -27.51 -8.30 -21.42
N ARG A 549 -27.58 -7.74 -22.63
CA ARG A 549 -28.14 -8.43 -23.80
C ARG A 549 -27.37 -9.70 -24.13
N ALA A 550 -26.04 -9.67 -24.07
CA ALA A 550 -25.21 -10.85 -24.29
C ALA A 550 -25.47 -11.92 -23.22
N CYS A 551 -25.60 -11.54 -21.95
CA CYS A 551 -25.97 -12.45 -20.87
C CYS A 551 -27.33 -13.11 -21.12
N ALA A 552 -28.34 -12.33 -21.51
CA ALA A 552 -29.67 -12.82 -21.85
C ALA A 552 -29.63 -13.89 -22.95
N GLN A 553 -28.97 -13.57 -24.07
CA GLN A 553 -28.88 -14.46 -25.22
C GLN A 553 -28.14 -15.77 -24.91
N VAL A 554 -27.13 -15.72 -24.04
CA VAL A 554 -26.37 -16.90 -23.62
C VAL A 554 -27.16 -17.72 -22.60
N ASP A 555 -27.89 -17.07 -21.68
CA ASP A 555 -28.75 -17.75 -20.71
C ASP A 555 -29.88 -18.53 -21.39
N GLU A 556 -30.55 -17.91 -22.37
CA GLU A 556 -31.59 -18.56 -23.18
C GLU A 556 -31.04 -19.76 -23.97
N ALA A 557 -29.83 -19.63 -24.54
CA ALA A 557 -29.18 -20.71 -25.27
C ALA A 557 -28.78 -21.86 -24.34
N LEU A 558 -28.30 -21.55 -23.14
CA LEU A 558 -28.00 -22.55 -22.11
C LEU A 558 -29.27 -23.26 -21.65
N GLN A 559 -30.36 -22.51 -21.44
CA GLN A 559 -31.65 -23.08 -21.05
C GLN A 559 -32.18 -24.06 -22.11
N GLU A 560 -32.18 -23.68 -23.40
CA GLU A 560 -32.60 -24.55 -24.51
C GLU A 560 -31.85 -25.89 -24.51
N VAL A 561 -30.53 -25.85 -24.32
CA VAL A 561 -29.69 -27.06 -24.33
C VAL A 561 -29.88 -27.91 -23.08
N HIS A 562 -30.01 -27.28 -21.91
CA HIS A 562 -30.24 -28.00 -20.65
C HIS A 562 -31.61 -28.69 -20.63
N GLU A 563 -32.66 -28.03 -21.09
CA GLU A 563 -34.01 -28.62 -21.22
C GLU A 563 -34.00 -29.82 -22.17
N ALA A 564 -33.29 -29.73 -23.30
CA ALA A 564 -33.12 -30.84 -24.24
C ALA A 564 -32.38 -32.05 -23.64
N HIS A 565 -31.66 -31.86 -22.53
CA HIS A 565 -30.88 -32.89 -21.84
C HIS A 565 -31.44 -33.25 -20.46
N ASP A 566 -32.66 -32.79 -20.13
CA ASP A 566 -33.34 -33.00 -18.85
C ASP A 566 -32.55 -32.52 -17.62
N ILE A 567 -31.74 -31.46 -17.78
CA ILE A 567 -30.95 -30.88 -16.69
C ILE A 567 -31.72 -29.71 -16.07
N GLN A 568 -32.30 -29.95 -14.88
CA GLN A 568 -33.02 -28.93 -14.14
C GLN A 568 -32.08 -28.10 -13.25
N VAL A 569 -31.67 -26.94 -13.77
CA VAL A 569 -30.80 -25.99 -13.05
C VAL A 569 -31.58 -25.08 -12.10
N ASP A 570 -32.89 -24.96 -12.32
CA ASP A 570 -33.75 -23.98 -11.68
C ASP A 570 -34.37 -24.61 -10.44
N PHE A 571 -33.85 -24.27 -9.26
CA PHE A 571 -34.46 -24.66 -8.00
C PHE A 571 -34.68 -23.43 -7.14
N ARG A 572 -35.93 -23.22 -6.72
CA ARG A 572 -36.26 -22.21 -5.71
C ARG A 572 -35.76 -22.72 -4.37
N VAL A 573 -35.01 -21.90 -3.64
CA VAL A 573 -34.61 -22.22 -2.26
C VAL A 573 -35.89 -22.40 -1.45
N ALA A 574 -36.09 -23.57 -0.84
CA ALA A 574 -37.29 -23.90 -0.07
C ALA A 574 -37.58 -22.91 1.09
N SER A 575 -36.60 -22.09 1.48
CA SER A 575 -36.75 -21.01 2.45
C SER A 575 -37.70 -19.89 1.99
N GLU A 576 -37.79 -19.63 0.68
CA GLU A 576 -38.68 -18.59 0.12
C GLU A 576 -40.12 -19.11 0.01
N ALA A 577 -40.31 -20.37 -0.38
CA ALA A 577 -41.62 -21.02 -0.34
C ALA A 577 -42.19 -21.10 1.09
N ARG A 578 -41.33 -21.25 2.11
CA ARG A 578 -41.74 -21.15 3.52
C ARG A 578 -42.10 -19.72 3.93
N LYS A 579 -41.38 -18.70 3.44
CA LYS A 579 -41.70 -17.29 3.71
C LYS A 579 -42.99 -16.86 3.01
N GLU A 580 -43.20 -17.23 1.75
CA GLU A 580 -44.44 -16.97 1.00
C GLU A 580 -45.62 -17.74 1.60
N GLY A 581 -45.41 -19.01 1.99
CA GLY A 581 -46.40 -19.80 2.70
C GLY A 581 -46.76 -19.24 4.08
N GLN A 582 -45.79 -18.70 4.83
CA GLN A 582 -46.04 -18.01 6.11
C GLN A 582 -46.72 -16.65 5.91
N LEU A 583 -46.37 -15.89 4.86
CA LEU A 583 -47.05 -14.63 4.52
C LEU A 583 -48.49 -14.88 4.09
N GLN A 584 -48.75 -15.91 3.27
CA GLN A 584 -50.09 -16.30 2.85
C GLN A 584 -50.92 -16.82 4.02
N ALA A 585 -50.32 -17.60 4.93
CA ALA A 585 -50.99 -18.06 6.16
C ALA A 585 -51.30 -16.91 7.13
N GLN A 586 -50.43 -15.90 7.25
CA GLN A 586 -50.70 -14.69 8.04
C GLN A 586 -51.78 -13.81 7.41
N THR A 587 -51.83 -13.74 6.07
CA THR A 587 -52.84 -12.96 5.34
C THR A 587 -54.23 -13.63 5.42
N GLN A 588 -54.29 -14.97 5.39
CA GLN A 588 -55.52 -15.75 5.60
C GLN A 588 -56.00 -15.72 7.07
N ALA A 589 -55.07 -15.73 8.04
CA ALA A 589 -55.41 -15.59 9.46
C ALA A 589 -55.98 -14.18 9.79
N GLN A 590 -55.55 -13.14 9.09
CA GLN A 590 -56.09 -11.77 9.24
C GLN A 590 -57.47 -11.57 8.59
N THR A 591 -57.89 -12.45 7.68
CA THR A 591 -59.22 -12.37 7.02
C THR A 591 -60.29 -13.26 7.67
N GLN A 592 -59.95 -14.09 8.66
CA GLN A 592 -60.86 -15.01 9.36
C GLN A 592 -61.09 -14.70 10.86
N LEU A 593 -61.10 -13.43 11.26
CA LEU A 593 -61.61 -13.01 12.57
C LEU A 593 -63.00 -12.37 12.44
N PRO A 594 -64.11 -13.13 12.50
CA PRO A 594 -65.43 -12.58 12.74
C PRO A 594 -65.64 -12.32 14.24
N LEU A 595 -66.07 -11.09 14.54
CA LEU A 595 -67.06 -10.72 15.57
C LEU A 595 -67.01 -11.49 16.89
N LEU A 596 -66.41 -10.91 17.92
CA LEU A 596 -66.81 -11.11 19.32
C LEU A 596 -66.37 -9.90 20.18
N ILE A 597 -67.07 -8.78 19.98
CA ILE A 597 -67.26 -7.74 20.99
C ILE A 597 -68.77 -7.56 21.11
N ALA A 598 -69.38 -8.25 22.08
CA ALA A 598 -70.67 -7.90 22.72
C ALA A 598 -71.07 -9.00 23.71
N ALA A 599 -70.76 -8.78 25.00
CA ALA A 599 -71.54 -9.12 26.21
C ALA A 599 -70.66 -8.94 27.44
#